data_AF-A0AAV9S3U0-F1
#
_entry.id   AF-A0AAV9S3U0-F1
#
_cell.length_a   1.000
_cell.length_b   1.000
_cell.length_c   1.000
_cell.angle_alpha   90.00
_cell.angle_beta   90.00
_cell.angle_gamma   90.00
#
_symmetry.space_group_name_H-M   'P 1'
#
loop_
_entity.id
_entity.type
_entity.pdbx_description
1 polymer ?
#
loop_
_entity_poly.entity_id
_entity_poly.type
_entity_poly.pdbx_seq_one_letter_code
_entity_poly.pdbx_strand_id
1 'polypeptide(L)'
;MLINMLKHALIRLYARPDAISSGAGDYALHITKRLLGFYEDYFRVQYSLPKLDLLAVPKHPYAAMENWGLSVFVEQKILLDAEVSSLSYQMELTMVVVHEICHQWFGDLVTPVWWEDVWLKEGFAHFFEYVGTDFLFPKWNMEKQRFLTDVLHEVMLLDGLSSSHPISQQVEKATDIDRVFDWIAYKKGAALIRMLANVMGQPLFQKGLNDYLLSHMYSNAARDDLWSKLTQAMHSEGRDIDIGEMMDRWTLQMGYPVVTISKNQSEQLPTHYITITQEHFLYGEEVRNNNSLQWQVPLTVAVGNTSTVCLDSLIWINNRTEIHKIGQMDDNTWLLGNINQTGYFRVNYDLQNWKLLIQQLHSNPQIISVGNRAGLIDDAFNLA
;
A
#
# COMPACT_ATOMS: atom_id res chain seq x y z
N MET A 1 3.02 -5.69 -35.13
CA MET A 1 3.53 -4.55 -34.34
C MET A 1 2.48 -3.46 -34.38
N LEU A 2 2.03 -3.01 -33.22
CA LEU A 2 1.14 -1.86 -33.07
C LEU A 2 1.97 -0.64 -32.63
N ILE A 3 1.58 0.58 -32.99
CA ILE A 3 2.37 1.81 -32.73
C ILE A 3 1.49 2.88 -32.08
N ASN A 4 2.00 3.52 -31.03
CA ASN A 4 1.42 4.71 -30.43
C ASN A 4 2.52 5.70 -29.99
N MET A 5 2.25 7.01 -30.04
CA MET A 5 3.23 8.06 -29.70
C MET A 5 2.75 8.88 -28.50
N LEU A 6 3.60 9.07 -27.50
CA LEU A 6 3.40 10.03 -26.41
C LEU A 6 4.56 11.02 -26.42
N LYS A 7 4.29 12.31 -26.71
CA LYS A 7 5.20 13.50 -26.69
C LYS A 7 6.63 13.29 -27.24
N HIS A 8 7.44 12.43 -26.64
CA HIS A 8 8.85 12.11 -26.95
C HIS A 8 9.18 10.61 -27.04
N ALA A 9 8.28 9.69 -26.69
CA ALA A 9 8.53 8.24 -26.69
C ALA A 9 7.58 7.44 -27.60
N LEU A 10 8.16 6.49 -28.35
CA LEU A 10 7.46 5.54 -29.21
C LEU A 10 7.06 4.29 -28.42
N ILE A 11 5.76 3.98 -28.35
CA ILE A 11 5.24 2.80 -27.65
C ILE A 11 4.84 1.75 -28.69
N ARG A 12 5.33 0.52 -28.53
CA ARG A 12 5.02 -0.59 -29.45
C ARG A 12 4.67 -1.85 -28.70
N LEU A 13 3.80 -2.67 -29.29
CA LEU A 13 3.52 -4.03 -28.81
C LEU A 13 3.92 -5.05 -29.88
N TYR A 14 4.70 -6.05 -29.44
CA TYR A 14 5.12 -7.22 -30.20
C TYR A 14 4.44 -8.46 -29.63
N ALA A 15 3.86 -9.26 -30.51
CA ALA A 15 3.24 -10.54 -30.20
C ALA A 15 3.25 -11.40 -31.47
N ARG A 16 2.79 -12.66 -31.36
CA ARG A 16 2.58 -13.52 -32.52
C ARG A 16 1.65 -12.86 -33.58
N PRO A 17 1.86 -13.12 -34.88
CA PRO A 17 1.17 -12.38 -35.94
C PRO A 17 -0.36 -12.40 -35.87
N ASP A 18 -0.94 -13.55 -35.52
CA ASP A 18 -2.38 -13.74 -35.39
C ASP A 18 -2.98 -12.92 -34.24
N ALA A 19 -2.31 -12.85 -33.08
CA ALA A 19 -2.73 -11.99 -31.97
C ALA A 19 -2.68 -10.49 -32.33
N ILE A 20 -1.69 -10.08 -33.13
CA ILE A 20 -1.65 -8.70 -33.65
C ILE A 20 -2.78 -8.48 -34.67
N SER A 21 -3.01 -9.44 -35.58
CA SER A 21 -4.05 -9.34 -36.60
C SER A 21 -5.46 -9.32 -36.02
N SER A 22 -5.69 -9.97 -34.87
CA SER A 22 -6.97 -9.95 -34.17
C SER A 22 -7.17 -8.73 -33.27
N GLY A 23 -6.18 -7.83 -33.16
CA GLY A 23 -6.25 -6.64 -32.29
C GLY A 23 -6.06 -6.95 -30.80
N ALA A 24 -5.60 -8.15 -30.43
CA ALA A 24 -5.53 -8.55 -29.02
C ALA A 24 -4.56 -7.71 -28.17
N GLY A 25 -3.61 -7.01 -28.80
CA GLY A 25 -2.68 -6.10 -28.13
C GLY A 25 -3.16 -4.64 -28.04
N ASP A 26 -4.28 -4.29 -28.68
CA ASP A 26 -4.73 -2.89 -28.79
C ASP A 26 -5.05 -2.30 -27.42
N TYR A 27 -5.66 -3.11 -26.54
CA TYR A 27 -6.00 -2.70 -25.18
C TYR A 27 -4.76 -2.32 -24.36
N ALA A 28 -3.77 -3.21 -24.28
CA ALA A 28 -2.52 -2.98 -23.54
C ALA A 28 -1.79 -1.75 -24.07
N LEU A 29 -1.65 -1.63 -25.40
CA LEU A 29 -1.00 -0.46 -26.01
C LEU A 29 -1.73 0.86 -25.68
N HIS A 30 -3.06 0.83 -25.64
CA HIS A 30 -3.87 1.99 -25.29
C HIS A 30 -3.64 2.43 -23.84
N ILE A 31 -3.70 1.50 -22.88
CA ILE A 31 -3.54 1.83 -21.46
C ILE A 31 -2.10 2.24 -21.14
N THR A 32 -1.08 1.60 -21.73
CA THR A 32 0.33 1.94 -21.51
C THR A 32 0.63 3.39 -21.89
N LYS A 33 0.08 3.89 -23.01
CA LYS A 33 0.26 5.30 -23.39
C LYS A 33 -0.30 6.26 -22.34
N ARG A 34 -1.49 5.97 -21.81
CA ARG A 34 -2.13 6.81 -20.80
C ARG A 34 -1.36 6.75 -19.48
N LEU A 35 -0.89 5.56 -19.09
CA LEU A 35 -0.12 5.35 -17.87
C LEU A 35 1.23 6.03 -17.90
N LEU A 36 1.95 5.95 -19.02
CA LEU A 36 3.25 6.59 -19.14
C LEU A 36 3.12 8.11 -18.93
N GLY A 37 2.13 8.75 -19.55
CA GLY A 37 1.86 10.18 -19.32
C GLY A 37 1.41 10.49 -17.88
N PHE A 38 0.60 9.62 -17.27
CA PHE A 38 0.20 9.77 -15.87
C PHE A 38 1.40 9.74 -14.92
N TYR A 39 2.31 8.77 -15.07
CA TYR A 39 3.48 8.66 -14.19
C TYR A 39 4.51 9.76 -14.44
N GLU A 40 4.66 10.24 -15.68
CA GLU A 40 5.47 11.43 -15.96
C GLU A 40 4.94 12.67 -15.21
N ASP A 41 3.62 12.86 -15.21
CA ASP A 41 2.98 13.99 -14.52
C ASP A 41 2.97 13.79 -12.99
N TYR A 42 2.73 12.56 -12.50
CA TYR A 42 2.70 12.24 -11.08
C TYR A 42 4.09 12.29 -10.46
N PHE A 43 5.09 11.61 -11.02
CA PHE A 43 6.45 11.64 -10.47
C PHE A 43 7.19 12.93 -10.81
N ARG A 44 6.68 13.72 -11.77
CA ARG A 44 7.34 14.91 -12.32
C ARG A 44 8.75 14.61 -12.83
N VAL A 45 8.94 13.41 -13.35
CA VAL A 45 10.17 12.92 -13.97
C VAL A 45 9.79 12.28 -15.29
N GLN A 46 10.37 12.74 -16.39
CA GLN A 46 10.07 12.22 -17.73
C GLN A 46 10.60 10.79 -17.89
N TYR A 47 9.94 9.99 -18.71
CA TYR A 47 10.48 8.71 -19.15
C TYR A 47 11.75 8.93 -19.98
N SER A 48 12.82 8.20 -19.64
CA SER A 48 14.17 8.49 -20.13
C SER A 48 14.45 8.02 -21.57
N LEU A 49 13.75 7.00 -22.06
CA LEU A 49 14.09 6.35 -23.33
C LEU A 49 13.21 6.85 -24.50
N PRO A 50 13.72 6.86 -25.74
CA PRO A 50 12.94 7.29 -26.91
C PRO A 50 11.84 6.30 -27.31
N LYS A 51 11.79 5.12 -26.69
CA LYS A 51 10.82 4.07 -26.97
C LYS A 51 10.56 3.21 -25.73
N LEU A 52 9.38 2.61 -25.72
CA LEU A 52 9.00 1.56 -24.80
C LEU A 52 8.30 0.44 -25.59
N ASP A 53 8.90 -0.74 -25.61
CA ASP A 53 8.35 -1.92 -26.26
C ASP A 53 7.73 -2.85 -25.22
N LEU A 54 6.54 -3.37 -25.53
CA LEU A 54 5.88 -4.43 -24.78
C LEU A 54 5.96 -5.72 -25.61
N LEU A 55 6.56 -6.76 -25.06
CA LEU A 55 6.76 -8.03 -25.75
C LEU A 55 5.93 -9.14 -25.09
N ALA A 56 4.91 -9.62 -25.79
CA ALA A 56 4.14 -10.79 -25.41
C ALA A 56 4.88 -12.07 -25.82
N VAL A 57 5.22 -12.91 -24.86
CA VAL A 57 5.87 -14.21 -25.07
C VAL A 57 4.96 -15.37 -24.68
N PRO A 58 5.01 -16.52 -25.38
CA PRO A 58 4.18 -17.68 -25.03
C PRO A 58 4.47 -18.26 -23.64
N LYS A 59 5.72 -18.13 -23.15
CA LYS A 59 6.17 -18.67 -21.87
C LYS A 59 7.29 -17.81 -21.28
N HIS A 60 7.18 -17.55 -19.98
CA HIS A 60 8.19 -16.88 -19.17
C HIS A 60 8.08 -17.42 -17.72
N PRO A 61 9.16 -17.41 -16.90
CA PRO A 61 9.09 -17.86 -15.49
C PRO A 61 8.18 -17.00 -14.62
N TYR A 62 8.07 -15.73 -14.95
CA TYR A 62 7.25 -14.72 -14.26
C TYR A 62 6.12 -14.23 -15.16
N ALA A 63 5.09 -13.62 -14.56
CA ALA A 63 3.98 -12.99 -15.29
C ALA A 63 4.47 -11.91 -16.27
N ALA A 64 5.42 -11.09 -15.82
CA ALA A 64 6.09 -10.09 -16.61
C ALA A 64 7.50 -9.78 -16.05
N MET A 65 8.24 -8.91 -16.74
CA MET A 65 9.56 -8.40 -16.35
C MET A 65 9.77 -7.03 -17.02
N GLU A 66 10.23 -6.06 -16.26
CA GLU A 66 10.17 -4.63 -16.59
C GLU A 66 11.29 -4.13 -17.51
N ASN A 67 12.16 -5.02 -18.01
CA ASN A 67 13.45 -4.66 -18.63
C ASN A 67 13.41 -3.33 -19.38
N TRP A 68 14.24 -2.37 -18.98
CA TRP A 68 14.07 -0.97 -19.35
C TRP A 68 13.95 -0.74 -20.87
N GLY A 69 12.76 -0.32 -21.30
CA GLY A 69 12.42 -0.09 -22.70
C GLY A 69 11.97 -1.33 -23.49
N LEU A 70 12.04 -2.54 -22.94
CA LEU A 70 11.47 -3.78 -23.50
C LEU A 70 10.84 -4.62 -22.37
N SER A 71 9.69 -4.19 -21.88
CA SER A 71 8.95 -4.94 -20.87
C SER A 71 8.38 -6.23 -21.49
N VAL A 72 8.62 -7.37 -20.84
CA VAL A 72 8.26 -8.70 -21.34
C VAL A 72 7.08 -9.22 -20.53
N PHE A 73 6.08 -9.80 -21.17
CA PHE A 73 4.86 -10.31 -20.55
C PHE A 73 4.55 -11.69 -21.09
N VAL A 74 4.01 -12.58 -20.26
CA VAL A 74 3.33 -13.77 -20.82
C VAL A 74 2.06 -13.33 -21.53
N GLU A 75 1.68 -14.02 -22.61
CA GLU A 75 0.51 -13.65 -23.43
C GLU A 75 -0.77 -13.44 -22.59
N GLN A 76 -0.98 -14.26 -21.56
CA GLN A 76 -2.15 -14.21 -20.67
C GLN A 76 -2.19 -12.97 -19.76
N LYS A 77 -1.15 -12.14 -19.76
CA LYS A 77 -1.03 -10.93 -18.93
C LYS A 77 -0.88 -9.66 -19.74
N ILE A 78 -1.04 -9.73 -21.06
CA ILE A 78 -0.99 -8.54 -21.93
C ILE A 78 -1.91 -8.59 -23.14
N LEU A 79 -2.30 -9.77 -23.62
CA LEU A 79 -3.23 -9.92 -24.73
C LEU A 79 -4.67 -10.05 -24.21
N LEU A 80 -5.60 -9.32 -24.81
CA LEU A 80 -7.01 -9.30 -24.45
C LEU A 80 -7.88 -9.54 -25.68
N ASP A 81 -8.78 -10.51 -25.59
CA ASP A 81 -9.79 -10.76 -26.61
C ASP A 81 -11.14 -10.23 -26.12
N ALA A 82 -11.63 -9.16 -26.75
CA ALA A 82 -12.84 -8.46 -26.32
C ALA A 82 -14.11 -9.33 -26.40
N GLU A 83 -14.11 -10.42 -27.17
CA GLU A 83 -15.30 -11.30 -27.31
C GLU A 83 -15.40 -12.33 -26.18
N VAL A 84 -14.28 -12.71 -25.55
CA VAL A 84 -14.24 -13.83 -24.58
C VAL A 84 -13.61 -13.48 -23.24
N SER A 85 -12.80 -12.41 -23.16
CA SER A 85 -12.14 -12.01 -21.91
C SER A 85 -13.15 -11.47 -20.89
N SER A 86 -13.07 -11.99 -19.66
CA SER A 86 -13.88 -11.50 -18.54
C SER A 86 -13.37 -10.17 -18.01
N LEU A 87 -14.23 -9.46 -17.27
CA LEU A 87 -13.81 -8.22 -16.58
C LEU A 87 -12.69 -8.48 -15.55
N SER A 88 -12.72 -9.63 -14.85
CA SER A 88 -11.65 -10.00 -13.91
C SER A 88 -10.33 -10.22 -14.64
N TYR A 89 -10.34 -10.85 -15.82
CA TYR A 89 -9.15 -11.00 -16.65
C TYR A 89 -8.62 -9.63 -17.12
N GLN A 90 -9.51 -8.75 -17.58
CA GLN A 90 -9.14 -7.39 -17.99
C GLN A 90 -8.50 -6.60 -16.84
N MET A 91 -9.06 -6.73 -15.63
CA MET A 91 -8.53 -6.08 -14.44
C MET A 91 -7.12 -6.58 -14.10
N GLU A 92 -6.93 -7.90 -14.05
CA GLU A 92 -5.63 -8.50 -13.77
C GLU A 92 -4.57 -8.13 -14.82
N LEU A 93 -4.93 -8.14 -16.11
CA LEU A 93 -4.04 -7.71 -17.19
C LEU A 93 -3.67 -6.23 -17.03
N THR A 94 -4.65 -5.37 -16.72
CA THR A 94 -4.41 -3.94 -16.47
C THR A 94 -3.40 -3.76 -15.36
N MET A 95 -3.63 -4.44 -14.26
CA MET A 95 -2.83 -4.44 -13.05
C MET A 95 -1.37 -4.80 -13.33
N VAL A 96 -1.12 -5.91 -14.03
CA VAL A 96 0.25 -6.30 -14.44
C VAL A 96 0.88 -5.24 -15.35
N VAL A 97 0.16 -4.72 -16.35
CA VAL A 97 0.70 -3.65 -17.20
C VAL A 97 1.03 -2.40 -16.37
N VAL A 98 0.19 -2.00 -15.41
CA VAL A 98 0.45 -0.82 -14.57
C VAL A 98 1.69 -1.02 -13.70
N HIS A 99 1.88 -2.22 -13.15
CA HIS A 99 3.04 -2.61 -12.33
C HIS A 99 4.34 -2.45 -13.11
N GLU A 100 4.45 -3.08 -14.28
CA GLU A 100 5.67 -3.01 -15.11
C GLU A 100 5.98 -1.60 -15.63
N ILE A 101 4.96 -0.79 -15.90
CA ILE A 101 5.15 0.60 -16.33
C ILE A 101 5.60 1.48 -15.16
N CYS A 102 5.20 1.18 -13.92
CA CYS A 102 5.71 1.87 -12.74
C CYS A 102 7.21 1.60 -12.54
N HIS A 103 7.66 0.38 -12.83
CA HIS A 103 9.07 0.00 -12.70
C HIS A 103 10.05 0.82 -13.54
N GLN A 104 9.56 1.49 -14.59
CA GLN A 104 10.36 2.42 -15.38
C GLN A 104 10.92 3.59 -14.52
N TRP A 105 10.31 3.89 -13.37
CA TRP A 105 10.83 4.82 -12.35
C TRP A 105 11.40 4.09 -11.13
N PHE A 106 10.68 3.11 -10.58
CA PHE A 106 11.08 2.37 -9.37
C PHE A 106 11.61 0.98 -9.76
N GLY A 107 12.93 0.83 -9.87
CA GLY A 107 13.59 -0.38 -10.35
C GLY A 107 14.57 -0.07 -11.46
N ASP A 108 14.10 0.57 -12.53
CA ASP A 108 14.91 0.91 -13.70
C ASP A 108 15.66 2.25 -13.53
N LEU A 109 14.92 3.36 -13.35
CA LEU A 109 15.53 4.69 -13.20
C LEU A 109 16.29 4.84 -11.89
N VAL A 110 15.72 4.36 -10.79
CA VAL A 110 16.36 4.26 -9.49
C VAL A 110 16.26 2.81 -9.04
N THR A 111 17.42 2.17 -8.88
CA THR A 111 17.50 0.74 -8.51
C THR A 111 17.86 0.61 -7.03
N PRO A 112 17.33 -0.36 -6.28
CA PRO A 112 17.84 -0.63 -4.94
C PRO A 112 19.36 -0.86 -4.94
N VAL A 113 20.07 -0.41 -3.91
CA VAL A 113 21.52 -0.70 -3.75
C VAL A 113 21.77 -2.20 -3.69
N TRP A 114 20.88 -2.93 -3.02
CA TRP A 114 20.97 -4.36 -2.86
C TRP A 114 19.58 -4.98 -2.68
N TRP A 115 19.50 -6.31 -2.80
CA TRP A 115 18.26 -7.07 -2.72
C TRP A 115 17.61 -7.05 -1.33
N GLU A 116 18.33 -6.61 -0.30
CA GLU A 116 17.77 -6.41 1.04
C GLU A 116 16.58 -5.45 1.04
N ASP A 117 16.61 -4.43 0.19
CA ASP A 117 15.55 -3.44 0.03
C ASP A 117 14.80 -3.63 -1.29
N VAL A 118 14.60 -4.87 -1.75
CA VAL A 118 13.87 -5.17 -2.99
C VAL A 118 12.45 -4.57 -3.01
N TRP A 119 11.86 -4.36 -1.83
CA TRP A 119 10.57 -3.69 -1.67
C TRP A 119 10.55 -2.23 -2.15
N LEU A 120 11.71 -1.54 -2.23
CA LEU A 120 11.81 -0.20 -2.84
C LEU A 120 11.44 -0.19 -4.32
N LYS A 121 11.53 -1.35 -4.96
CA LYS A 121 11.07 -1.59 -6.33
C LYS A 121 9.67 -2.20 -6.32
N GLU A 122 9.54 -3.39 -5.72
CA GLU A 122 8.32 -4.20 -5.83
C GLU A 122 7.14 -3.64 -5.04
N GLY A 123 7.38 -3.13 -3.83
CA GLY A 123 6.35 -2.49 -3.02
C GLY A 123 5.82 -1.20 -3.63
N PHE A 124 6.70 -0.41 -4.26
CA PHE A 124 6.31 0.80 -4.99
C PHE A 124 5.47 0.48 -6.21
N ALA A 125 5.92 -0.44 -7.07
CA ALA A 125 5.17 -0.85 -8.24
C ALA A 125 3.80 -1.45 -7.84
N HIS A 126 3.76 -2.26 -6.79
CA HIS A 126 2.51 -2.87 -6.32
C HIS A 126 1.57 -1.86 -5.64
N PHE A 127 2.05 -0.79 -5.00
CA PHE A 127 1.17 0.30 -4.55
C PHE A 127 0.62 1.11 -5.74
N PHE A 128 1.52 1.51 -6.65
CA PHE A 128 1.15 2.33 -7.81
C PHE A 128 0.34 1.56 -8.85
N GLU A 129 0.36 0.23 -8.84
CA GLU A 129 -0.60 -0.62 -9.55
C GLU A 129 -2.05 -0.22 -9.28
N TYR A 130 -2.43 -0.01 -8.02
CA TYR A 130 -3.78 0.39 -7.65
C TYR A 130 -4.06 1.86 -7.99
N VAL A 131 -3.09 2.75 -7.77
CA VAL A 131 -3.20 4.18 -8.08
C VAL A 131 -3.35 4.41 -9.60
N GLY A 132 -2.49 3.78 -10.40
CA GLY A 132 -2.50 3.86 -11.85
C GLY A 132 -3.73 3.19 -12.46
N THR A 133 -4.20 2.08 -11.87
CA THR A 133 -5.46 1.46 -12.31
C THR A 133 -6.66 2.35 -12.00
N ASP A 134 -6.71 3.01 -10.83
CA ASP A 134 -7.77 3.98 -10.52
C ASP A 134 -7.73 5.21 -11.44
N PHE A 135 -6.55 5.67 -11.86
CA PHE A 135 -6.44 6.72 -12.87
C PHE A 135 -7.06 6.27 -14.22
N LEU A 136 -6.81 5.03 -14.64
CA LEU A 136 -7.37 4.49 -15.88
C LEU A 136 -8.88 4.24 -15.78
N PHE A 137 -9.32 3.68 -14.65
CA PHE A 137 -10.67 3.18 -14.41
C PHE A 137 -11.18 3.57 -13.00
N PRO A 138 -11.52 4.85 -12.75
CA PRO A 138 -11.87 5.33 -11.40
C PRO A 138 -13.08 4.64 -10.76
N LYS A 139 -13.94 4.01 -11.57
CA LYS A 139 -15.13 3.27 -11.10
C LYS A 139 -14.79 1.94 -10.45
N TRP A 140 -13.58 1.41 -10.66
CA TRP A 140 -13.16 0.13 -10.08
C TRP A 140 -12.83 0.25 -8.59
N ASN A 141 -12.53 1.46 -8.08
CA ASN A 141 -12.22 1.72 -6.66
C ASN A 141 -11.08 0.83 -6.15
N MET A 142 -10.01 0.76 -6.92
CA MET A 142 -8.89 -0.13 -6.70
C MET A 142 -8.15 0.21 -5.41
N GLU A 143 -7.65 1.44 -5.25
CA GLU A 143 -6.85 1.83 -4.08
C GLU A 143 -7.69 1.86 -2.79
N LYS A 144 -8.93 2.34 -2.87
CA LYS A 144 -9.76 2.57 -1.67
C LYS A 144 -10.52 1.33 -1.18
N GLN A 145 -10.79 0.36 -2.05
CA GLN A 145 -11.59 -0.81 -1.70
C GLN A 145 -10.86 -2.11 -2.01
N ARG A 146 -10.44 -2.31 -3.27
CA ARG A 146 -9.83 -3.57 -3.69
C ARG A 146 -8.49 -3.84 -3.00
N PHE A 147 -7.69 -2.79 -2.76
CA PHE A 147 -6.42 -2.89 -2.04
C PHE A 147 -6.60 -3.51 -0.64
N LEU A 148 -7.72 -3.24 0.03
CA LEU A 148 -7.96 -3.76 1.37
C LEU A 148 -8.02 -5.29 1.35
N THR A 149 -8.76 -5.87 0.40
CA THR A 149 -8.94 -7.32 0.33
C THR A 149 -7.77 -8.03 -0.34
N ASP A 150 -7.21 -7.45 -1.40
CA ASP A 150 -6.22 -8.14 -2.25
C ASP A 150 -4.78 -7.98 -1.73
N VAL A 151 -4.53 -6.94 -0.93
CA VAL A 151 -3.19 -6.61 -0.40
C VAL A 151 -3.19 -6.64 1.11
N LEU A 152 -3.95 -5.74 1.74
CA LEU A 152 -3.82 -5.46 3.17
C LEU A 152 -4.20 -6.67 4.03
N HIS A 153 -5.41 -7.20 3.85
CA HIS A 153 -5.90 -8.34 4.64
C HIS A 153 -5.10 -9.61 4.35
N GLU A 154 -4.78 -9.87 3.08
CA GLU A 154 -3.99 -11.04 2.70
C GLU A 154 -2.58 -11.04 3.29
N VAL A 155 -1.86 -9.91 3.26
CA VAL A 155 -0.51 -9.88 3.83
C VAL A 155 -0.53 -9.86 5.34
N MET A 156 -1.56 -9.28 5.98
CA MET A 156 -1.73 -9.38 7.43
C MET A 156 -1.94 -10.82 7.91
N LEU A 157 -2.52 -11.71 7.09
CA LEU A 157 -2.59 -13.14 7.41
C LEU A 157 -1.20 -13.78 7.45
N LEU A 158 -0.35 -13.47 6.48
CA LEU A 158 1.02 -14.01 6.40
C LEU A 158 1.93 -13.41 7.48
N ASP A 159 1.87 -12.10 7.66
CA ASP A 159 2.76 -11.35 8.54
C ASP A 159 2.37 -11.47 10.02
N GLY A 160 1.17 -11.99 10.30
CA GLY A 160 0.76 -12.39 11.66
C GLY A 160 1.28 -13.77 12.09
N LEU A 161 1.99 -14.50 11.22
CA LEU A 161 2.60 -15.79 11.56
C LEU A 161 3.98 -15.57 12.19
N SER A 162 4.37 -16.45 13.11
CA SER A 162 5.71 -16.43 13.73
C SER A 162 6.85 -16.74 12.74
N SER A 163 6.52 -17.25 11.55
CA SER A 163 7.44 -17.52 10.45
C SER A 163 7.63 -16.34 9.48
N SER A 164 7.03 -15.19 9.75
CA SER A 164 7.23 -13.98 8.94
C SER A 164 8.68 -13.46 9.06
N HIS A 165 8.98 -12.34 8.42
CA HIS A 165 10.26 -11.65 8.51
C HIS A 165 10.09 -10.12 8.33
N PRO A 166 11.10 -9.31 8.69
CA PRO A 166 11.15 -7.90 8.32
C PRO A 166 11.12 -7.71 6.80
N ILE A 167 10.62 -6.57 6.33
CA ILE A 167 10.59 -6.29 4.87
C ILE A 167 11.98 -6.00 4.30
N SER A 168 12.84 -5.34 5.09
CA SER A 168 14.26 -5.22 4.80
C SER A 168 14.97 -6.41 5.44
N GLN A 169 15.44 -7.35 4.61
CA GLN A 169 16.09 -8.57 5.08
C GLN A 169 17.49 -8.71 4.47
N GLN A 170 18.48 -9.01 5.31
CA GLN A 170 19.85 -9.23 4.85
C GLN A 170 19.92 -10.38 3.82
N VAL A 171 20.47 -10.09 2.64
CA VAL A 171 20.73 -11.08 1.58
C VAL A 171 22.24 -11.22 1.36
N GLU A 172 22.82 -12.36 1.74
CA GLU A 172 24.27 -12.57 1.61
C GLU A 172 24.68 -13.29 0.32
N LYS A 173 23.84 -14.21 -0.17
CA LYS A 173 24.17 -15.08 -1.31
C LYS A 173 23.16 -14.92 -2.43
N ALA A 174 23.64 -15.09 -3.67
CA ALA A 174 22.79 -15.04 -4.85
C ALA A 174 21.63 -16.05 -4.81
N THR A 175 21.83 -17.21 -4.18
CA THR A 175 20.79 -18.25 -4.02
C THR A 175 19.65 -17.86 -3.08
N ASP A 176 19.84 -16.81 -2.27
CA ASP A 176 18.83 -16.33 -1.33
C ASP A 176 18.00 -15.18 -1.93
N ILE A 177 18.36 -14.67 -3.11
CA ILE A 177 17.67 -13.55 -3.77
C ILE A 177 16.21 -13.91 -4.04
N ASP A 178 15.92 -15.08 -4.61
CA ASP A 178 14.54 -15.48 -4.92
C ASP A 178 13.64 -15.54 -3.68
N ARG A 179 14.21 -15.65 -2.46
CA ARG A 179 13.45 -15.72 -1.21
C ARG A 179 12.92 -14.37 -0.75
N VAL A 180 13.58 -13.27 -1.13
CA VAL A 180 13.12 -11.92 -0.78
C VAL A 180 12.08 -11.38 -1.76
N PHE A 181 11.87 -12.05 -2.90
CA PHE A 181 10.76 -11.80 -3.81
C PHE A 181 9.49 -12.52 -3.34
N ASP A 182 8.96 -12.08 -2.20
CA ASP A 182 7.83 -12.72 -1.53
C ASP A 182 6.68 -11.73 -1.25
N TRP A 183 5.57 -12.22 -0.70
CA TRP A 183 4.43 -11.35 -0.44
C TRP A 183 4.70 -10.28 0.63
N ILE A 184 5.71 -10.43 1.49
CA ILE A 184 6.12 -9.36 2.40
C ILE A 184 6.74 -8.21 1.60
N ALA A 185 7.69 -8.45 0.71
CA ALA A 185 8.28 -7.40 -0.12
C ALA A 185 7.25 -6.66 -0.99
N TYR A 186 6.32 -7.40 -1.60
CA TYR A 186 5.29 -6.82 -2.48
C TYR A 186 4.15 -6.16 -1.70
N LYS A 187 3.41 -6.93 -0.90
CA LYS A 187 2.14 -6.47 -0.30
C LYS A 187 2.35 -5.67 0.97
N LYS A 188 3.24 -6.07 1.87
CA LYS A 188 3.56 -5.26 3.06
C LYS A 188 4.26 -3.98 2.62
N GLY A 189 5.17 -4.06 1.65
CA GLY A 189 5.78 -2.88 1.02
C GLY A 189 4.75 -1.89 0.52
N ALA A 190 3.82 -2.35 -0.33
CA ALA A 190 2.75 -1.51 -0.83
C ALA A 190 1.85 -0.94 0.28
N ALA A 191 1.51 -1.72 1.30
CA ALA A 191 0.68 -1.27 2.41
C ALA A 191 1.36 -0.20 3.27
N LEU A 192 2.67 -0.33 3.52
CA LEU A 192 3.46 0.66 4.24
C LEU A 192 3.61 1.96 3.43
N ILE A 193 3.83 1.85 2.12
CA ILE A 193 3.88 3.01 1.21
C ILE A 193 2.52 3.73 1.18
N ARG A 194 1.41 2.97 1.12
CA ARG A 194 0.06 3.53 1.21
C ARG A 194 -0.18 4.25 2.54
N MET A 195 0.25 3.67 3.66
CA MET A 195 0.16 4.30 4.98
C MET A 195 0.94 5.62 5.01
N LEU A 196 2.17 5.63 4.51
CA LEU A 196 3.00 6.83 4.40
C LEU A 196 2.35 7.90 3.53
N ALA A 197 1.84 7.54 2.35
CA ALA A 197 1.17 8.48 1.45
C ALA A 197 -0.05 9.15 2.13
N ASN A 198 -0.78 8.41 2.98
CA ASN A 198 -1.89 8.95 3.76
C ASN A 198 -1.42 9.84 4.91
N VAL A 199 -0.36 9.45 5.64
CA VAL A 199 0.23 10.25 6.73
C VAL A 199 0.79 11.57 6.23
N MET A 200 1.54 11.54 5.13
CA MET A 200 2.16 12.72 4.53
C MET A 200 1.12 13.59 3.83
N GLY A 201 0.09 12.97 3.25
CA GLY A 201 -0.79 13.61 2.28
C GLY A 201 -0.15 13.63 0.89
N GLN A 202 -1.00 13.51 -0.14
CA GLN A 202 -0.56 13.34 -1.53
C GLN A 202 0.44 14.41 -2.03
N PRO A 203 0.27 15.73 -1.74
CA PRO A 203 1.21 16.73 -2.26
C PRO A 203 2.64 16.58 -1.72
N LEU A 204 2.78 16.29 -0.42
CA LEU A 204 4.08 16.10 0.21
C LEU A 204 4.72 14.77 -0.18
N PHE A 205 3.92 13.71 -0.27
CA PHE A 205 4.38 12.41 -0.74
C PHE A 205 4.91 12.50 -2.17
N GLN A 206 4.14 13.11 -3.08
CA GLN A 206 4.55 13.33 -4.48
C GLN A 206 5.84 14.16 -4.58
N LYS A 207 5.95 15.24 -3.79
CA LYS A 207 7.16 16.07 -3.74
C LYS A 207 8.37 15.26 -3.28
N GLY A 208 8.24 14.50 -2.18
CA GLY A 208 9.32 13.67 -1.66
C GLY A 208 9.77 12.59 -2.64
N LEU A 209 8.84 11.95 -3.36
CA LEU A 209 9.17 11.00 -4.42
C LEU A 209 9.86 11.66 -5.61
N ASN A 210 9.43 12.86 -6.02
CA ASN A 210 10.11 13.60 -7.07
C ASN A 210 11.56 13.93 -6.68
N ASP A 211 11.77 14.44 -5.47
CA ASP A 211 13.10 14.78 -4.95
C ASP A 211 13.98 13.52 -4.84
N TYR A 212 13.41 12.38 -4.43
CA TYR A 212 14.08 11.08 -4.41
C TYR A 212 14.51 10.63 -5.81
N LEU A 213 13.57 10.58 -6.76
CA LEU A 213 13.85 10.13 -8.13
C LEU A 213 14.89 11.03 -8.81
N LEU A 214 14.80 12.35 -8.67
CA LEU A 214 15.77 13.27 -9.27
C LEU A 214 17.16 13.18 -8.62
N SER A 215 17.23 12.91 -7.32
CA SER A 215 18.52 12.81 -6.61
C SER A 215 19.28 11.52 -6.94
N HIS A 216 18.56 10.44 -7.29
CA HIS A 216 19.12 9.11 -7.47
C HIS A 216 18.98 8.56 -8.90
N MET A 217 18.45 9.35 -9.84
CA MET A 217 18.24 8.91 -11.22
C MET A 217 19.52 8.37 -11.87
N TYR A 218 19.39 7.25 -12.56
CA TYR A 218 20.49 6.49 -13.19
C TYR A 218 21.51 5.92 -12.19
N SER A 219 21.10 5.74 -10.94
CA SER A 219 21.95 5.23 -9.88
C SER A 219 21.14 4.33 -8.93
N ASN A 220 21.77 4.00 -7.81
CA ASN A 220 21.19 3.21 -6.76
C ASN A 220 20.71 4.09 -5.61
N ALA A 221 19.74 3.58 -4.84
CA ALA A 221 19.30 4.17 -3.59
C ALA A 221 19.02 3.10 -2.54
N ALA A 222 19.40 3.39 -1.30
CA ALA A 222 19.04 2.59 -0.13
C ALA A 222 17.73 3.12 0.48
N ARG A 223 17.18 2.37 1.43
CA ARG A 223 15.99 2.77 2.19
C ARG A 223 16.16 4.12 2.89
N ASP A 224 17.32 4.39 3.50
CA ASP A 224 17.57 5.64 4.22
C ASP A 224 17.60 6.86 3.28
N ASP A 225 17.96 6.67 2.00
CA ASP A 225 17.89 7.72 1.00
C ASP A 225 16.44 8.14 0.74
N LEU A 226 15.51 7.17 0.66
CA LEU A 226 14.08 7.45 0.54
C LEU A 226 13.57 8.19 1.78
N TRP A 227 13.85 7.68 2.97
CA TRP A 227 13.42 8.30 4.23
C TRP A 227 13.91 9.73 4.38
N SER A 228 15.19 9.98 4.06
CA SER A 228 15.75 11.33 4.10
C SER A 228 14.96 12.31 3.23
N LYS A 229 14.55 11.91 2.03
CA LYS A 229 13.76 12.76 1.11
C LYS A 229 12.34 12.97 1.59
N LEU A 230 11.69 11.94 2.13
CA LEU A 230 10.34 12.06 2.68
C LEU A 230 10.32 12.92 3.96
N THR A 231 11.31 12.77 4.85
CA THR A 231 11.49 13.62 6.03
C THR A 231 11.71 15.09 5.64
N GLN A 232 12.57 15.36 4.65
CA GLN A 232 12.77 16.72 4.12
C GLN A 232 11.48 17.33 3.58
N ALA A 233 10.66 16.55 2.87
CA ALA A 233 9.36 17.02 2.39
C ALA A 233 8.41 17.41 3.54
N MET A 234 8.35 16.60 4.61
CA MET A 234 7.55 16.90 5.80
C MET A 234 8.00 18.18 6.51
N HIS A 235 9.32 18.32 6.72
CA HIS A 235 9.92 19.48 7.37
C HIS A 235 9.68 20.77 6.57
N SER A 236 9.59 20.68 5.23
CA SER A 236 9.35 21.85 4.37
C SER A 236 7.99 22.52 4.59
N GLU A 237 7.02 21.82 5.20
CA GLU A 237 5.69 22.36 5.58
C GLU A 237 5.55 22.49 7.11
N GLY A 238 6.67 22.50 7.85
CA GLY A 238 6.69 22.67 9.30
C GLY A 238 6.15 21.47 10.09
N ARG A 239 6.05 20.29 9.47
CA ARG A 239 5.69 19.04 10.17
C ARG A 239 6.96 18.37 10.68
N ASP A 240 7.24 18.50 11.96
CA ASP A 240 8.43 17.93 12.62
C ASP A 240 8.24 16.42 12.89
N ILE A 241 8.33 15.63 11.82
CA ILE A 241 8.18 14.17 11.85
C ILE A 241 9.31 13.55 11.04
N ASP A 242 10.15 12.76 11.72
CA ASP A 242 11.18 11.97 11.06
C ASP A 242 10.59 10.66 10.51
N ILE A 243 10.49 10.57 9.19
CA ILE A 243 9.99 9.38 8.50
C ILE A 243 10.92 8.19 8.69
N GLY A 244 12.24 8.41 8.81
CA GLY A 244 13.20 7.34 9.08
C GLY A 244 12.96 6.70 10.44
N GLU A 245 12.90 7.52 11.51
CA GLU A 245 12.66 7.01 12.86
C GLU A 245 11.33 6.23 12.96
N MET A 246 10.29 6.72 12.29
CA MET A 246 9.01 6.04 12.21
C MET A 246 9.12 4.72 11.45
N MET A 247 9.64 4.76 10.22
CA MET A 247 9.59 3.64 9.28
C MET A 247 10.62 2.56 9.55
N ASP A 248 11.71 2.85 10.25
CA ASP A 248 12.62 1.84 10.79
C ASP A 248 11.86 0.78 11.60
N ARG A 249 10.90 1.20 12.43
CA ARG A 249 10.05 0.29 13.22
C ARG A 249 9.05 -0.50 12.37
N TRP A 250 8.81 -0.10 11.12
CA TRP A 250 7.92 -0.80 10.21
C TRP A 250 8.68 -1.72 9.25
N THR A 251 9.93 -1.38 8.92
CA THR A 251 10.71 -2.11 7.91
C THR A 251 11.74 -3.07 8.49
N LEU A 252 12.35 -2.75 9.64
CA LEU A 252 13.46 -3.52 10.22
C LEU A 252 13.02 -4.59 11.22
N GLN A 253 11.72 -4.66 11.54
CA GLN A 253 11.15 -5.70 12.40
C GLN A 253 10.00 -6.44 11.71
N MET A 254 9.82 -7.69 12.12
CA MET A 254 8.77 -8.58 11.63
C MET A 254 7.40 -8.17 12.18
N GLY A 255 6.33 -8.47 11.41
CA GLY A 255 4.96 -8.35 11.88
C GLY A 255 4.42 -6.93 11.93
N TYR A 256 3.31 -6.78 12.65
CA TYR A 256 2.57 -5.53 12.83
C TYR A 256 1.84 -5.51 14.18
N PRO A 257 1.43 -4.33 14.67
CA PRO A 257 0.72 -4.27 15.94
C PRO A 257 -0.79 -4.50 15.79
N VAL A 258 -1.40 -4.99 16.87
CA VAL A 258 -2.80 -4.74 17.19
C VAL A 258 -2.87 -3.55 18.14
N VAL A 259 -3.73 -2.59 17.83
CA VAL A 259 -3.99 -1.40 18.65
C VAL A 259 -5.33 -1.55 19.34
N THR A 260 -5.35 -1.66 20.66
CA THR A 260 -6.59 -1.72 21.44
C THR A 260 -6.98 -0.33 21.94
N ILE A 261 -8.18 0.13 21.58
CA ILE A 261 -8.75 1.40 22.01
C ILE A 261 -9.84 1.13 23.03
N SER A 262 -9.73 1.74 24.21
CA SER A 262 -10.72 1.64 25.28
C SER A 262 -11.11 3.01 25.81
N LYS A 263 -12.39 3.17 26.18
CA LYS A 263 -12.80 4.34 26.96
C LYS A 263 -12.12 4.27 28.34
N ASN A 264 -11.64 5.40 28.84
CA ASN A 264 -11.04 5.42 30.16
C ASN A 264 -12.10 5.09 31.23
N GLN A 265 -11.84 4.07 32.05
CA GLN A 265 -12.73 3.63 33.13
C GLN A 265 -12.33 4.21 34.50
N SER A 266 -11.28 5.03 34.57
CA SER A 266 -10.88 5.67 35.82
C SER A 266 -11.89 6.72 36.26
N GLU A 267 -12.47 6.56 37.45
CA GLU A 267 -13.36 7.55 38.09
C GLU A 267 -12.71 8.94 38.26
N GLN A 268 -11.38 9.01 38.17
CA GLN A 268 -10.61 10.26 38.34
C GLN A 268 -10.37 11.01 37.02
N LEU A 269 -10.58 10.36 35.86
CA LEU A 269 -10.34 10.97 34.55
C LEU A 269 -11.68 11.22 33.84
N PRO A 270 -11.91 12.43 33.28
CA PRO A 270 -13.15 12.74 32.57
C PRO A 270 -13.41 11.78 31.40
N THR A 271 -14.68 11.63 30.99
CA THR A 271 -15.15 10.82 29.83
C THR A 271 -14.60 11.23 28.46
N HIS A 272 -13.62 12.14 28.41
CA HIS A 272 -13.03 12.70 27.21
C HIS A 272 -11.67 12.08 26.86
N TYR A 273 -11.23 11.12 27.67
CA TYR A 273 -9.96 10.41 27.50
C TYR A 273 -10.19 8.97 27.06
N ILE A 274 -9.28 8.49 26.23
CA ILE A 274 -9.18 7.10 25.79
C ILE A 274 -7.84 6.54 26.20
N THR A 275 -7.81 5.25 26.52
CA THR A 275 -6.59 4.49 26.73
C THR A 275 -6.33 3.67 25.49
N ILE A 276 -5.14 3.83 24.93
CA ILE A 276 -4.70 3.17 23.70
C ILE A 276 -3.51 2.30 24.07
N THR A 277 -3.56 1.04 23.65
CA THR A 277 -2.44 0.10 23.84
C THR A 277 -2.05 -0.53 22.51
N GLN A 278 -0.76 -0.79 22.33
CA GLN A 278 -0.26 -1.53 21.17
C GLN A 278 0.49 -2.78 21.62
N GLU A 279 0.27 -3.88 20.90
CA GLU A 279 0.97 -5.15 21.10
C GLU A 279 1.27 -5.80 19.76
N HIS A 280 2.34 -6.58 19.66
CA HIS A 280 2.63 -7.35 18.45
C HIS A 280 1.52 -8.37 18.20
N PHE A 281 0.86 -8.29 17.04
CA PHE A 281 -0.17 -9.24 16.67
C PHE A 281 0.47 -10.52 16.10
N LEU A 282 0.12 -11.66 16.69
CA LEU A 282 0.54 -12.98 16.23
C LEU A 282 -0.60 -13.99 16.35
N TYR A 283 -0.72 -14.88 15.37
CA TYR A 283 -1.58 -16.05 15.46
C TYR A 283 -0.94 -17.11 16.37
N GLY A 284 -1.72 -17.66 17.30
CA GLY A 284 -1.28 -18.66 18.27
C GLY A 284 -0.81 -18.08 19.61
N GLU A 285 -1.08 -18.80 20.70
CA GLU A 285 -0.85 -18.31 22.07
C GLU A 285 0.63 -18.35 22.51
N GLU A 286 1.46 -19.19 21.89
CA GLU A 286 2.81 -19.50 22.38
C GLU A 286 3.85 -18.38 22.17
N VAL A 287 3.56 -17.37 21.34
CA VAL A 287 4.55 -16.35 20.91
C VAL A 287 4.20 -14.93 21.41
N ARG A 288 3.12 -14.76 22.17
CA ARG A 288 2.68 -13.45 22.71
C ARG A 288 3.65 -12.77 23.70
N ASN A 289 4.79 -13.40 23.99
CA ASN A 289 5.74 -12.95 25.02
C ASN A 289 6.89 -12.06 24.52
N ASN A 290 7.00 -11.75 23.22
CA ASN A 290 8.03 -10.80 22.78
C ASN A 290 7.58 -9.33 22.98
N ASN A 291 7.56 -8.92 24.25
CA ASN A 291 7.14 -7.60 24.72
C ASN A 291 8.05 -6.42 24.29
N SER A 292 9.09 -6.69 23.48
CA SER A 292 10.09 -5.70 23.08
C SER A 292 9.73 -4.92 21.82
N LEU A 293 8.88 -5.47 20.95
CA LEU A 293 8.52 -4.83 19.68
C LEU A 293 7.50 -3.72 19.89
N GLN A 294 7.81 -2.53 19.35
CA GLN A 294 6.96 -1.35 19.38
C GLN A 294 7.02 -0.67 18.02
N TRP A 295 5.92 -0.04 17.64
CA TRP A 295 5.80 0.75 16.40
C TRP A 295 5.49 2.20 16.74
N GLN A 296 5.85 3.13 15.85
CA GLN A 296 5.28 4.47 15.85
C GLN A 296 4.03 4.44 14.97
N VAL A 297 2.86 4.39 15.62
CA VAL A 297 1.59 4.14 14.94
C VAL A 297 0.86 5.46 14.65
N PRO A 298 0.59 5.80 13.37
CA PRO A 298 -0.24 6.94 12.99
C PRO A 298 -1.72 6.56 13.08
N LEU A 299 -2.26 6.52 14.29
CA LEU A 299 -3.64 6.10 14.52
C LEU A 299 -4.62 7.22 14.17
N THR A 300 -5.44 7.00 13.14
CA THR A 300 -6.64 7.83 12.93
C THR A 300 -7.78 7.30 13.78
N VAL A 301 -8.50 8.19 14.46
CA VAL A 301 -9.67 7.85 15.30
C VAL A 301 -10.84 8.73 14.91
N ALA A 302 -12.01 8.11 14.78
CA ALA A 302 -13.30 8.77 14.66
C ALA A 302 -14.16 8.49 15.88
N VAL A 303 -14.93 9.51 16.26
CA VAL A 303 -15.92 9.46 17.33
C VAL A 303 -17.28 9.60 16.69
N GLY A 304 -18.17 8.63 16.88
CA GLY A 304 -19.45 8.62 16.18
C GLY A 304 -20.61 8.14 17.04
N ASN A 305 -21.81 8.39 16.53
CA ASN A 305 -23.07 7.90 17.08
C ASN A 305 -24.01 7.50 15.92
N THR A 306 -25.28 7.20 16.22
CA THR A 306 -26.27 6.74 15.23
C THR A 306 -26.50 7.68 14.05
N SER A 307 -26.21 8.97 14.21
CA SER A 307 -26.57 10.03 13.26
C SER A 307 -25.37 10.75 12.65
N THR A 308 -24.23 10.78 13.35
CA THR A 308 -23.07 11.62 12.99
C THR A 308 -21.74 10.92 13.28
N VAL A 309 -20.74 11.20 12.46
CA VAL A 309 -19.34 10.83 12.71
C VAL A 309 -18.50 12.10 12.69
N CYS A 310 -17.81 12.35 13.79
CA CYS A 310 -16.71 13.30 13.82
C CYS A 310 -15.45 12.56 13.36
N LEU A 311 -14.99 12.90 12.16
CA LEU A 311 -13.68 12.51 11.67
C LEU A 311 -12.64 13.49 12.23
N ASP A 312 -11.39 13.05 12.32
CA ASP A 312 -10.19 13.91 12.42
C ASP A 312 -9.51 14.03 13.78
N SER A 313 -9.09 12.89 14.34
CA SER A 313 -7.93 12.89 15.22
C SER A 313 -6.88 11.92 14.70
N LEU A 314 -5.73 12.44 14.28
CA LEU A 314 -4.51 11.67 14.09
C LEU A 314 -3.74 11.69 15.41
N ILE A 315 -3.51 10.51 15.97
CA ILE A 315 -2.81 10.30 17.23
C ILE A 315 -1.57 9.46 16.93
N TRP A 316 -0.41 9.96 17.33
CA TRP A 316 0.85 9.22 17.25
C TRP A 316 1.04 8.40 18.51
N ILE A 317 1.06 7.07 18.36
CA ILE A 317 1.28 6.13 19.45
C ILE A 317 2.73 5.68 19.41
N ASN A 318 3.51 6.04 20.43
CA ASN A 318 4.94 5.76 20.51
C ASN A 318 5.29 4.73 21.57
N ASN A 319 4.48 4.67 22.63
CA ASN A 319 4.65 3.78 23.76
C ASN A 319 3.63 2.65 23.73
N ARG A 320 3.85 1.64 24.58
CA ARG A 320 2.94 0.48 24.71
C ARG A 320 1.54 0.87 25.17
N THR A 321 1.43 1.86 26.06
CA THR A 321 0.17 2.33 26.62
C THR A 321 0.22 3.83 26.74
N GLU A 322 -0.77 4.50 26.17
CA GLU A 322 -0.90 5.96 26.20
C GLU A 322 -2.34 6.38 26.47
N ILE A 323 -2.49 7.57 27.06
CA ILE A 323 -3.79 8.17 27.34
C ILE A 323 -3.90 9.44 26.51
N HIS A 324 -4.94 9.52 25.69
CA HIS A 324 -5.17 10.62 24.76
C HIS A 324 -6.54 11.22 24.94
N LYS A 325 -6.68 12.51 24.62
CA LYS A 325 -7.95 13.23 24.65
C LYS A 325 -8.60 13.21 23.26
N ILE A 326 -9.84 12.73 23.14
CA ILE A 326 -10.50 12.51 21.83
C ILE A 326 -11.75 13.40 21.62
N GLY A 327 -12.19 14.14 22.64
CA GLY A 327 -13.40 14.99 22.60
C GLY A 327 -14.47 14.54 23.60
N GLN A 328 -15.62 15.22 23.63
CA GLN A 328 -16.72 14.78 24.51
C GLN A 328 -17.29 13.46 24.00
N MET A 329 -17.41 12.47 24.89
CA MET A 329 -18.08 11.21 24.61
C MET A 329 -19.15 10.96 25.66
N ASP A 330 -20.23 10.32 25.23
CA ASP A 330 -21.25 9.74 26.10
C ASP A 330 -21.25 8.20 25.99
N ASP A 331 -22.18 7.56 26.70
CA ASP A 331 -22.30 6.11 26.73
C ASP A 331 -22.75 5.50 25.38
N ASN A 332 -23.37 6.30 24.51
CA ASN A 332 -23.88 5.88 23.20
C ASN A 332 -22.89 6.17 22.06
N THR A 333 -21.76 6.79 22.38
CA THR A 333 -20.74 7.16 21.40
C THR A 333 -19.79 5.99 21.17
N TRP A 334 -19.61 5.57 19.92
CA TRP A 334 -18.61 4.58 19.53
C TRP A 334 -17.31 5.25 19.06
N LEU A 335 -16.22 4.51 19.23
CA LEU A 335 -14.88 4.82 18.73
C LEU A 335 -14.55 3.90 17.56
N LEU A 336 -13.95 4.47 16.51
CA LEU A 336 -13.48 3.73 15.34
C LEU A 336 -12.04 4.14 15.03
N GLY A 337 -11.09 3.23 15.15
CA GLY A 337 -9.69 3.45 14.78
C GLY A 337 -9.43 3.05 13.33
N ASN A 338 -8.29 3.49 12.80
CA ASN A 338 -7.79 3.15 11.47
C ASN A 338 -8.81 3.45 10.36
N ILE A 339 -9.17 4.72 10.19
CA ILE A 339 -10.17 5.19 9.23
C ILE A 339 -9.77 4.79 7.80
N ASN A 340 -10.70 4.12 7.11
CA ASN A 340 -10.51 3.47 5.80
C ASN A 340 -9.34 2.47 5.74
N GLN A 341 -8.92 1.94 6.89
CA GLN A 341 -7.78 1.04 7.04
C GLN A 341 -6.53 1.52 6.28
N THR A 342 -6.19 2.80 6.42
CA THR A 342 -4.99 3.37 5.77
C THR A 342 -3.70 2.97 6.48
N GLY A 343 -3.77 2.61 7.76
CA GLY A 343 -2.64 2.12 8.55
C GLY A 343 -2.46 0.60 8.48
N TYR A 344 -1.22 0.15 8.58
CA TYR A 344 -0.83 -1.26 8.57
C TYR A 344 -0.87 -1.87 9.99
N PHE A 345 -2.04 -1.86 10.62
CA PHE A 345 -2.26 -2.43 11.95
C PHE A 345 -3.72 -2.80 12.14
N ARG A 346 -3.97 -3.76 13.03
CA ARG A 346 -5.33 -4.16 13.44
C ARG A 346 -5.84 -3.29 14.57
N VAL A 347 -7.15 -3.14 14.68
CA VAL A 347 -7.77 -2.41 15.78
C VAL A 347 -8.67 -3.33 16.59
N ASN A 348 -8.46 -3.34 17.90
CA ASN A 348 -9.35 -3.99 18.85
C ASN A 348 -10.01 -2.95 19.76
N TYR A 349 -11.11 -3.35 20.38
CA TYR A 349 -11.86 -2.51 21.31
C TYR A 349 -12.32 -3.30 22.52
N ASP A 350 -12.68 -2.58 23.58
CA ASP A 350 -13.45 -3.18 24.66
C ASP A 350 -14.82 -3.67 24.19
N LEU A 351 -15.41 -4.61 24.94
CA LEU A 351 -16.68 -5.25 24.59
C LEU A 351 -17.83 -4.25 24.43
N GLN A 352 -17.82 -3.15 25.18
CA GLN A 352 -18.88 -2.15 25.10
C GLN A 352 -18.80 -1.41 23.76
N ASN A 353 -17.60 -0.99 23.35
CA ASN A 353 -17.42 -0.33 22.07
C ASN A 353 -17.73 -1.25 20.88
N TRP A 354 -17.34 -2.54 20.94
CA TRP A 354 -17.75 -3.53 19.94
C TRP A 354 -19.27 -3.62 19.82
N LYS A 355 -20.01 -3.66 20.93
CA LYS A 355 -21.49 -3.65 20.91
C LYS A 355 -22.06 -2.39 20.26
N LEU A 356 -21.49 -1.22 20.52
CA LEU A 356 -21.94 0.04 19.92
C LEU A 356 -21.68 0.06 18.40
N LEU A 357 -20.52 -0.42 17.94
CA LEU A 357 -20.22 -0.57 16.52
C LEU A 357 -21.18 -1.56 15.84
N ILE A 358 -21.46 -2.71 16.47
CA ILE A 358 -22.43 -3.70 15.97
C ILE A 358 -23.83 -3.06 15.87
N GLN A 359 -24.26 -2.32 16.90
CA GLN A 359 -25.53 -1.60 16.89
C GLN A 359 -25.59 -0.55 15.76
N GLN A 360 -24.50 0.19 15.53
CA GLN A 360 -24.40 1.14 14.43
C GLN A 360 -24.58 0.44 13.08
N LEU A 361 -23.91 -0.69 12.86
CA LEU A 361 -23.98 -1.45 11.62
C LEU A 361 -25.39 -2.02 11.37
N HIS A 362 -26.09 -2.45 12.42
CA HIS A 362 -27.49 -2.88 12.31
C HIS A 362 -28.46 -1.73 12.05
N SER A 363 -28.22 -0.56 12.67
CA SER A 363 -29.16 0.57 12.61
C SER A 363 -29.00 1.41 11.34
N ASN A 364 -27.75 1.76 11.01
CA ASN A 364 -27.41 2.51 9.81
C ASN A 364 -25.95 2.24 9.38
N PRO A 365 -25.72 1.24 8.52
CA PRO A 365 -24.37 0.87 8.10
C PRO A 365 -23.70 1.91 7.19
N GLN A 366 -24.44 2.86 6.61
CA GLN A 366 -23.88 3.86 5.69
C GLN A 366 -23.07 4.95 6.39
N ILE A 367 -23.21 5.07 7.70
CA ILE A 367 -22.45 6.01 8.54
C ILE A 367 -20.96 5.61 8.60
N ILE A 368 -20.67 4.31 8.64
CA ILE A 368 -19.30 3.77 8.61
C ILE A 368 -18.96 3.48 7.15
N SER A 369 -17.79 3.94 6.67
CA SER A 369 -17.39 3.78 5.26
C SER A 369 -17.26 2.32 4.85
N VAL A 370 -17.33 2.03 3.54
CA VAL A 370 -17.12 0.67 3.00
C VAL A 370 -15.80 0.07 3.51
N GLY A 371 -14.71 0.84 3.47
CA GLY A 371 -13.39 0.38 3.92
C GLY A 371 -13.34 0.07 5.41
N ASN A 372 -13.96 0.91 6.25
CA ASN A 372 -14.03 0.61 7.68
C ASN A 372 -14.93 -0.58 8.00
N ARG A 373 -16.03 -0.80 7.26
CA ARG A 373 -16.86 -2.00 7.45
C ARG A 373 -16.10 -3.27 7.09
N ALA A 374 -15.34 -3.26 5.99
CA ALA A 374 -14.47 -4.37 5.61
C ALA A 374 -13.43 -4.64 6.71
N GLY A 375 -12.82 -3.58 7.24
CA GLY A 375 -11.84 -3.70 8.32
C GLY A 375 -12.39 -4.22 9.64
N LEU A 376 -13.57 -3.76 10.06
CA LEU A 376 -14.22 -4.27 11.27
C LEU A 376 -14.53 -5.77 11.16
N ILE A 377 -14.94 -6.23 9.99
CA ILE A 377 -15.17 -7.66 9.74
C ILE A 377 -13.84 -8.41 9.83
N ASP A 378 -12.82 -7.98 9.08
CA ASP A 378 -11.51 -8.64 9.07
C ASP A 378 -10.88 -8.69 10.47
N ASP A 379 -10.85 -7.58 11.20
CA ASP A 379 -10.31 -7.52 12.56
C ASP A 379 -11.11 -8.43 13.52
N ALA A 380 -12.45 -8.42 13.47
CA ALA A 380 -13.27 -9.25 14.35
C ALA A 380 -13.00 -10.76 14.18
N PHE A 381 -12.77 -11.23 12.94
CA PHE A 381 -12.46 -12.64 12.69
C PHE A 381 -11.04 -13.02 13.11
N ASN A 382 -10.07 -12.13 12.97
CA ASN A 382 -8.67 -12.42 13.29
C ASN A 382 -8.34 -12.22 14.78
N LEU A 383 -9.18 -11.49 15.53
CA LEU A 383 -9.05 -11.28 16.98
C LEU A 383 -9.80 -12.33 17.82
N ALA A 384 -10.71 -13.09 17.21
CA ALA A 384 -11.47 -14.17 17.85
C ALA A 384 -10.61 -15.43 18.02
#